data_AF-A0A9N8CZR7-F1
#
_entry.id   AF-A0A9N8CZR7-F1
#
_cell.length_a   1.000
_cell.length_b   1.000
_cell.length_c   1.000
_cell.angle_alpha   90.00
_cell.angle_beta   90.00
_cell.angle_gamma   90.00
#
_symmetry.space_group_name_H-M   'P 1'
#
loop_
_entity.id
_entity.type
_entity.pdbx_description
1 polymer ?
#
loop_
_entity_poly.entity_id
_entity_poly.type
_entity_poly.pdbx_seq_one_letter_code
_entity_poly.pdbx_strand_id
1 'polypeptide(L)'
;MTNNTPYSWKEQLLAHLDEQLVCSAVNDSDPDWEYIDSEMIKFGSLSHSQLDVKEIQRRCLRLLETQTKDFRLIVHLLRTLQHAGEPKELVLAAQILSDFTRQYWHVCYPTNIKLKLRLANQIIKRFESVNDIFCRSANSKMRDDILGSFAYLAQFWHEQSPELSEQIDALSRGYQRIEESEQPIVLASAPKEAAMPITETVQPPANSFVMPAININQHDERQWKQTLLQVSEVICLQMPESSVGYRLRRYAIWHSITMLPQADRQGKTPLAPVSMDRIMDYKAQLSQPSNSLLNNVEQSLSLSPYWLEGHMLAAQAAAKLGYSEVANGIAEELRLFLARIPNLVNLHFSDMSPFVPDSVKEWLEDCRQTESGQLSHSNTTLLQQDVLLCYEQQGLEAALKLIESSLVTAIEPRDKFYGQLLSAQLFELSGMGYMAAHLYQQLYTATLHFSLEDWEPSLVRQLVQKTDKIPETTMTMDRDLQ
;
A
#
# COMPACT_ATOMS: atom_id res chain seq x y z
N MET A 1 -29.14 15.85 -10.58
CA MET A 1 -29.21 14.80 -11.62
C MET A 1 -29.12 15.47 -12.98
N THR A 2 -27.91 15.60 -13.53
CA THR A 2 -27.72 15.98 -14.94
C THR A 2 -27.03 14.80 -15.61
N ASN A 3 -27.80 14.06 -16.41
CA ASN A 3 -27.23 13.09 -17.33
C ASN A 3 -26.43 13.88 -18.36
N ASN A 4 -25.11 13.91 -18.21
CA ASN A 4 -24.21 14.47 -19.22
C ASN A 4 -24.30 13.61 -20.49
N THR A 5 -25.24 13.96 -21.37
CA THR A 5 -25.26 13.49 -22.75
C THR A 5 -23.97 13.92 -23.46
N PRO A 6 -23.52 13.18 -24.49
CA PRO A 6 -22.31 13.51 -25.26
C PRO A 6 -22.35 14.88 -25.97
N TYR A 7 -23.47 15.60 -25.96
CA TYR A 7 -23.56 16.96 -26.48
C TYR A 7 -23.27 18.03 -25.41
N SER A 8 -23.51 17.72 -24.13
CA SER A 8 -23.38 18.70 -23.03
C SER A 8 -21.94 19.10 -22.74
N TRP A 9 -20.98 18.16 -22.81
CA TRP A 9 -19.58 18.49 -22.53
C TRP A 9 -18.96 19.37 -23.61
N LYS A 10 -19.38 19.20 -24.88
CA LYS A 10 -18.81 19.92 -26.01
C LYS A 10 -19.18 21.40 -25.98
N GLU A 11 -20.42 21.70 -25.60
CA GLU A 11 -20.90 23.07 -25.39
C GLU A 11 -20.12 23.76 -24.26
N GLN A 12 -19.91 23.08 -23.14
CA GLN A 12 -19.15 23.62 -22.01
C GLN A 12 -17.66 23.79 -22.32
N LEU A 13 -17.06 22.81 -23.00
CA LEU A 13 -15.65 22.85 -23.40
C LEU A 13 -15.35 24.00 -24.35
N LEU A 14 -16.24 24.22 -25.33
CA LEU A 14 -16.07 25.23 -26.39
C LEU A 14 -16.81 26.54 -26.08
N ALA A 15 -17.33 26.70 -24.86
CA ALA A 15 -17.98 27.92 -24.42
C ALA A 15 -17.04 29.12 -24.62
N HIS A 16 -17.61 30.20 -25.16
CA HIS A 16 -16.87 31.42 -25.46
C HIS A 16 -16.44 32.09 -24.16
N LEU A 17 -15.12 32.32 -24.03
CA LEU A 17 -14.51 33.09 -22.96
C LEU A 17 -13.78 34.28 -23.55
N ASP A 18 -13.67 35.37 -22.79
CA ASP A 18 -12.85 36.51 -23.16
C ASP A 18 -11.39 36.08 -23.34
N GLU A 19 -10.69 36.71 -24.29
CA GLU A 19 -9.34 36.32 -24.71
C GLU A 19 -8.32 36.29 -23.54
N GLN A 20 -8.53 37.16 -22.54
CA GLN A 20 -7.73 37.19 -21.32
C GLN A 20 -7.93 35.96 -20.43
N LEU A 21 -9.16 35.43 -20.36
CA LEU A 21 -9.50 34.24 -19.59
C LEU A 21 -9.06 32.96 -20.29
N VAL A 22 -9.08 32.93 -21.63
CA VAL A 22 -8.57 31.79 -22.40
C VAL A 22 -7.07 31.54 -22.11
N CYS A 23 -6.29 32.60 -21.97
CA CYS A 23 -4.85 32.53 -21.75
C CYS A 23 -4.43 32.47 -20.27
N SER A 24 -5.37 32.65 -19.33
CA SER A 24 -5.05 32.73 -17.90
C SER A 24 -4.81 31.35 -17.29
N ALA A 25 -3.97 31.29 -16.26
CA ALA A 25 -3.88 30.11 -15.42
C ALA A 25 -5.15 29.99 -14.56
N VAL A 26 -5.57 28.76 -14.24
CA VAL A 26 -6.54 28.57 -13.15
C VAL A 26 -5.96 29.14 -11.85
N ASN A 27 -6.80 29.82 -11.06
CA ASN A 27 -6.40 30.37 -9.78
C ASN A 27 -6.11 29.23 -8.81
N ASP A 28 -4.89 29.18 -8.26
CA ASP A 28 -4.47 28.12 -7.35
C ASP A 28 -5.31 28.08 -6.05
N SER A 29 -5.95 29.19 -5.68
CA SER A 29 -6.88 29.28 -4.54
C SER A 29 -8.35 29.06 -4.92
N ASP A 30 -8.66 28.67 -6.16
CA ASP A 30 -10.03 28.35 -6.54
C ASP A 30 -10.46 27.03 -5.87
N PRO A 31 -11.60 26.99 -5.14
CA PRO A 31 -12.03 25.80 -4.43
C PRO A 31 -12.31 24.58 -5.32
N ASP A 32 -12.66 24.77 -6.60
CA ASP A 32 -12.77 23.67 -7.54
C ASP A 32 -11.42 23.15 -7.96
N TRP A 33 -10.45 24.03 -8.18
CA TRP A 33 -9.10 23.63 -8.55
C TRP A 33 -8.42 22.86 -7.42
N GLU A 34 -8.49 23.35 -6.18
CA GLU A 34 -7.95 22.65 -5.01
C GLU A 34 -8.61 21.27 -4.83
N TYR A 35 -9.92 21.18 -5.04
CA TYR A 35 -10.63 19.90 -5.00
C TYR A 35 -10.17 18.96 -6.12
N ILE A 36 -10.10 19.44 -7.37
CA ILE A 36 -9.64 18.63 -8.50
C ILE A 36 -8.22 18.13 -8.21
N ASP A 37 -7.28 19.02 -7.86
CA ASP A 37 -5.88 18.64 -7.68
C ASP A 37 -5.71 17.65 -6.51
N SER A 38 -6.41 17.87 -5.39
CA SER A 38 -6.39 16.95 -4.24
C SER A 38 -7.01 15.58 -4.55
N GLU A 39 -8.11 15.52 -5.30
CA GLU A 39 -8.69 14.25 -5.75
C GLU A 39 -7.78 13.55 -6.79
N MET A 40 -7.08 14.30 -7.64
CA MET A 40 -6.17 13.74 -8.65
C MET A 40 -4.96 13.04 -8.04
N ILE A 41 -4.57 13.38 -6.80
CA ILE A 41 -3.55 12.65 -6.03
C ILE A 41 -4.04 11.24 -5.66
N LYS A 42 -5.34 11.05 -5.50
CA LYS A 42 -5.96 9.76 -5.14
C LYS A 42 -6.16 8.83 -6.35
N PHE A 43 -6.01 9.32 -7.58
CA PHE A 43 -6.04 8.47 -8.78
C PHE A 43 -4.85 7.51 -8.80
N GLY A 44 -5.12 6.20 -8.65
CA GLY A 44 -4.08 5.17 -8.51
C GLY A 44 -3.67 4.87 -7.07
N SER A 45 -4.38 5.42 -6.07
CA SER A 45 -4.25 5.03 -4.64
C SER A 45 -5.37 4.07 -4.21
N LEU A 46 -5.26 3.48 -3.02
CA LEU A 46 -6.31 2.60 -2.47
C LEU A 46 -7.67 3.30 -2.29
N SER A 47 -7.68 4.64 -2.19
CA SER A 47 -8.90 5.45 -2.13
C SER A 47 -9.55 5.68 -3.50
N HIS A 48 -9.08 5.03 -4.57
CA HIS A 48 -9.60 5.21 -5.92
C HIS A 48 -11.11 4.94 -6.02
N SER A 49 -11.66 4.01 -5.22
CA SER A 49 -13.11 3.73 -5.17
C SER A 49 -13.95 4.79 -4.45
N GLN A 50 -13.33 5.74 -3.76
CA GLN A 50 -14.00 6.86 -3.08
C GLN A 50 -14.03 8.13 -3.94
N LEU A 51 -13.39 8.11 -5.12
CA LEU A 51 -13.36 9.25 -6.02
C LEU A 51 -14.73 9.48 -6.64
N ASP A 52 -15.28 10.67 -6.40
CA ASP A 52 -16.41 11.12 -7.18
C ASP A 52 -15.92 11.64 -8.54
N VAL A 53 -15.67 10.70 -9.44
CA VAL A 53 -15.21 10.98 -10.81
C VAL A 53 -16.16 11.95 -11.53
N LYS A 54 -17.47 11.85 -11.26
CA LYS A 54 -18.47 12.72 -11.88
C LYS A 54 -18.34 14.15 -11.37
N GLU A 55 -18.10 14.33 -10.07
CA GLU A 55 -17.91 15.65 -9.49
C GLU A 55 -16.61 16.32 -9.98
N ILE A 56 -15.53 15.54 -10.11
CA ILE A 56 -14.28 16.02 -10.72
C ILE A 56 -14.54 16.50 -12.16
N GLN A 57 -15.18 15.66 -12.98
CA GLN A 57 -15.52 16.03 -14.37
C GLN A 57 -16.39 17.28 -14.42
N ARG A 58 -17.40 17.38 -13.54
CA ARG A 58 -18.29 18.54 -13.45
C ARG A 58 -17.53 19.82 -13.12
N ARG A 59 -16.61 19.77 -12.16
CA ARG A 59 -15.78 20.94 -11.77
C ARG A 59 -14.79 21.32 -12.85
N CYS A 60 -14.13 20.34 -13.49
CA CYS A 60 -13.27 20.60 -14.65
C CYS A 60 -14.03 21.32 -15.76
N LEU A 61 -15.22 20.81 -16.12
CA LEU A 61 -16.06 21.42 -17.17
C LEU A 61 -16.56 22.81 -16.77
N ARG A 62 -16.95 23.03 -15.50
CA ARG A 62 -17.36 24.35 -15.00
C ARG A 62 -16.25 25.38 -15.13
N LEU A 63 -15.03 25.04 -14.72
CA LEU A 63 -13.87 25.95 -14.83
C LEU A 63 -13.52 26.22 -16.30
N LEU A 64 -13.59 25.20 -17.15
CA LEU A 64 -13.39 25.33 -18.60
C LEU A 64 -14.46 26.21 -19.26
N GLU A 65 -15.69 26.15 -18.78
CA GLU A 65 -16.83 26.92 -19.32
C GLU A 65 -16.80 28.39 -18.90
N THR A 66 -16.36 28.69 -17.67
CA THR A 66 -16.62 29.99 -17.03
C THR A 66 -15.37 30.82 -16.70
N GLN A 67 -14.21 30.20 -16.52
CA GLN A 67 -13.05 30.88 -15.94
C GLN A 67 -11.79 30.83 -16.80
N THR A 68 -11.43 29.69 -17.37
CA THR A 68 -10.15 29.54 -18.07
C THR A 68 -10.16 28.41 -19.08
N LYS A 69 -9.27 28.47 -20.09
CA LYS A 69 -8.92 27.32 -20.93
C LYS A 69 -7.56 26.74 -20.54
N ASP A 70 -7.25 26.64 -19.25
CA ASP A 70 -6.00 26.03 -18.78
C ASP A 70 -5.89 24.55 -19.20
N PHE A 71 -4.83 24.21 -19.93
CA PHE A 71 -4.59 22.86 -20.42
C PHE A 71 -4.39 21.83 -19.30
N ARG A 72 -3.98 22.26 -18.09
CA ARG A 72 -3.90 21.36 -16.92
C ARG A 72 -5.27 20.77 -16.58
N LEU A 73 -6.36 21.55 -16.72
CA LEU A 73 -7.73 21.04 -16.51
C LEU A 73 -8.08 19.95 -17.51
N ILE A 74 -7.63 20.07 -18.76
CA ILE A 74 -7.78 19.03 -19.79
C ILE A 74 -7.01 17.78 -19.40
N VAL A 75 -5.77 17.92 -18.91
CA VAL A 75 -4.97 16.77 -18.44
C VAL A 75 -5.71 16.00 -17.33
N HIS A 76 -6.32 16.69 -16.37
CA HIS A 76 -7.09 16.06 -15.30
C HIS A 76 -8.41 15.45 -15.80
N LEU A 77 -9.17 16.18 -16.62
CA LEU A 77 -10.42 15.70 -17.21
C LEU A 77 -10.17 14.42 -18.03
N LEU A 78 -9.17 14.41 -18.91
CA LEU A 78 -8.84 13.24 -19.71
C LEU A 78 -8.34 12.07 -18.86
N ARG A 79 -7.60 12.34 -17.77
CA ARG A 79 -7.18 11.28 -16.84
C ARG A 79 -8.39 10.54 -16.26
N THR A 80 -9.50 11.22 -15.98
CA THR A 80 -10.72 10.56 -15.48
C THR A 80 -11.33 9.59 -16.50
N LEU A 81 -11.31 9.95 -17.78
CA LEU A 81 -11.90 9.17 -18.88
C LEU A 81 -10.98 8.04 -19.35
N GLN A 82 -9.66 8.23 -19.20
CA GLN A 82 -8.67 7.22 -19.60
C GLN A 82 -8.50 6.12 -18.56
N HIS A 83 -8.93 6.32 -17.32
CA HIS A 83 -8.56 5.44 -16.21
C HIS A 83 -9.24 4.06 -16.27
N ALA A 84 -10.54 4.00 -16.54
CA ALA A 84 -11.29 2.75 -16.55
C ALA A 84 -11.00 1.89 -17.81
N GLY A 85 -10.41 2.47 -18.85
CA GLY A 85 -10.19 1.80 -20.14
C GLY A 85 -11.48 1.51 -20.92
N GLU A 86 -12.61 2.09 -20.50
CA GLU A 86 -13.91 1.96 -21.15
C GLU A 86 -13.86 2.55 -22.58
N PRO A 87 -14.19 1.77 -23.64
CA PRO A 87 -14.02 2.21 -25.03
C PRO A 87 -14.73 3.52 -25.36
N LYS A 88 -15.94 3.72 -24.83
CA LYS A 88 -16.71 4.94 -25.04
C LYS A 88 -16.03 6.17 -24.45
N GLU A 89 -15.45 6.03 -23.26
CA GLU A 89 -14.76 7.11 -22.57
C GLU A 89 -13.42 7.43 -23.22
N LEU A 90 -12.73 6.42 -23.76
CA LEU A 90 -11.49 6.62 -24.52
C LEU A 90 -11.73 7.35 -25.85
N VAL A 91 -12.79 6.98 -26.59
CA VAL A 91 -13.21 7.72 -27.79
C VAL A 91 -13.53 9.17 -27.43
N LEU A 92 -14.32 9.37 -26.37
CA LEU A 92 -14.68 10.70 -25.89
C LEU A 92 -13.44 11.51 -25.48
N ALA A 93 -12.47 10.91 -24.79
CA ALA A 93 -11.23 11.55 -24.38
C ALA A 93 -10.42 12.02 -25.59
N ALA A 94 -10.31 11.20 -26.63
CA ALA A 94 -9.60 11.57 -27.86
C ALA A 94 -10.33 12.71 -28.62
N GLN A 95 -11.66 12.70 -28.62
CA GLN A 95 -12.49 13.77 -29.18
C GLN A 95 -12.31 15.09 -28.43
N ILE A 96 -12.37 15.07 -27.09
CA ILE A 96 -12.12 16.25 -26.24
C ILE A 96 -10.74 16.84 -26.52
N LEU A 97 -9.70 16.00 -26.56
CA LEU A 97 -8.34 16.45 -26.84
C LEU A 97 -8.24 17.09 -28.24
N SER A 98 -8.86 16.48 -29.24
CA SER A 98 -8.88 16.98 -30.62
C SER A 98 -9.60 18.33 -30.73
N ASP A 99 -10.80 18.45 -30.15
CA ASP A 99 -11.59 19.67 -30.20
C ASP A 99 -10.90 20.81 -29.43
N PHE A 100 -10.33 20.51 -28.25
CA PHE A 100 -9.62 21.51 -27.46
C PHE A 100 -8.33 21.98 -28.14
N THR A 101 -7.53 21.06 -28.68
CA THR A 101 -6.28 21.41 -29.38
C THR A 101 -6.55 22.24 -30.62
N ARG A 102 -7.60 21.91 -31.38
CA ARG A 102 -8.02 22.67 -32.56
C ARG A 102 -8.27 24.14 -32.27
N GLN A 103 -8.94 24.43 -31.15
CA GLN A 103 -9.43 25.77 -30.88
C GLN A 103 -8.53 26.58 -29.97
N TYR A 104 -7.87 25.94 -28.99
CA TYR A 104 -7.21 26.65 -27.90
C TYR A 104 -5.71 26.35 -27.76
N TRP A 105 -5.14 25.38 -28.47
CA TRP A 105 -3.74 24.95 -28.24
C TRP A 105 -2.72 26.10 -28.26
N HIS A 106 -2.85 27.04 -29.20
CA HIS A 106 -1.89 28.14 -29.35
C HIS A 106 -2.05 29.24 -28.30
N VAL A 107 -3.24 29.37 -27.70
CA VAL A 107 -3.60 30.49 -26.81
C VAL A 107 -3.74 30.07 -25.34
N CYS A 108 -4.02 28.80 -25.06
CA CYS A 108 -4.27 28.35 -23.70
C CYS A 108 -3.03 28.42 -22.80
N TYR A 109 -3.26 28.57 -21.50
CA TYR A 109 -2.23 28.29 -20.48
C TYR A 109 -1.92 26.78 -20.44
N PRO A 110 -0.68 26.33 -20.14
CA PRO A 110 0.54 27.12 -19.92
C PRO A 110 1.12 27.71 -21.21
N THR A 111 1.63 28.94 -21.14
CA THR A 111 2.34 29.60 -22.26
C THR A 111 3.69 28.96 -22.56
N ASN A 112 4.28 28.26 -21.58
CA ASN A 112 5.51 27.51 -21.77
C ASN A 112 5.28 26.26 -22.63
N ILE A 113 5.71 26.33 -23.89
CA ILE A 113 5.55 25.25 -24.86
C ILE A 113 6.17 23.92 -24.40
N LYS A 114 7.33 23.92 -23.72
CA LYS A 114 7.96 22.69 -23.24
C LYS A 114 7.10 21.97 -22.19
N LEU A 115 6.50 22.75 -21.27
CA LEU A 115 5.59 22.20 -20.27
C LEU A 115 4.32 21.66 -20.94
N LYS A 116 3.74 22.41 -21.88
CA LYS A 116 2.54 21.99 -22.61
C LYS A 116 2.77 20.70 -23.41
N LEU A 117 3.91 20.57 -24.07
CA LEU A 117 4.31 19.34 -24.77
C LEU A 117 4.52 18.16 -23.80
N ARG A 118 5.14 18.40 -22.64
CA ARG A 118 5.27 17.36 -21.61
C ARG A 118 3.90 16.85 -21.13
N LEU A 119 2.95 17.76 -20.92
CA LEU A 119 1.58 17.41 -20.52
C LEU A 119 0.84 16.63 -21.62
N ALA A 120 0.98 17.04 -22.88
CA ALA A 120 0.43 16.29 -24.01
C ALA A 120 1.02 14.87 -24.09
N ASN A 121 2.34 14.73 -23.90
CA ASN A 121 3.01 13.44 -23.86
C ASN A 121 2.47 12.53 -22.74
N GLN A 122 2.15 13.09 -21.55
CA GLN A 122 1.53 12.32 -20.47
C GLN A 122 0.15 11.77 -20.86
N ILE A 123 -0.65 12.55 -21.60
CA ILE A 123 -1.96 12.11 -22.09
C ILE A 123 -1.80 10.96 -23.10
N ILE A 124 -0.84 11.06 -24.02
CA ILE A 124 -0.56 10.02 -25.02
C ILE A 124 -0.10 8.72 -24.35
N LYS A 125 0.84 8.80 -23.39
CA LYS A 125 1.30 7.62 -22.63
C LYS A 125 0.18 6.91 -21.87
N ARG A 126 -0.85 7.63 -21.44
CA ARG A 126 -2.05 7.01 -20.83
C ARG A 126 -2.89 6.26 -21.86
N PHE A 127 -3.07 6.80 -23.06
CA PHE A 127 -3.71 6.04 -24.15
C PHE A 127 -2.92 4.78 -24.51
N GLU A 128 -1.58 4.83 -24.51
CA GLU A 128 -0.75 3.63 -24.73
C GLU A 128 -1.05 2.55 -23.67
N SER A 129 -1.17 2.93 -22.39
CA SER A 129 -1.38 1.98 -21.29
C SER A 129 -2.70 1.20 -21.31
N VAL A 130 -3.72 1.72 -22.01
CA VAL A 130 -5.06 1.12 -22.11
C VAL A 130 -5.37 0.59 -23.51
N ASN A 131 -4.39 0.58 -24.41
CA ASN A 131 -4.54 0.11 -25.79
C ASN A 131 -5.12 -1.31 -25.88
N ASP A 132 -4.59 -2.24 -25.10
CA ASP A 132 -5.01 -3.65 -25.16
C ASP A 132 -6.45 -3.83 -24.65
N ILE A 133 -6.85 -3.06 -23.64
CA ILE A 133 -8.23 -3.07 -23.10
C ILE A 133 -9.20 -2.57 -24.17
N PHE A 134 -8.85 -1.47 -24.85
CA PHE A 134 -9.65 -0.92 -25.93
C PHE A 134 -9.79 -1.90 -27.09
N CYS A 135 -8.70 -2.52 -27.55
CA CYS A 135 -8.70 -3.40 -28.72
C CYS A 135 -9.62 -4.62 -28.55
N ARG A 136 -9.80 -5.11 -27.32
CA ARG A 136 -10.64 -6.27 -26.99
C ARG A 136 -12.13 -5.95 -26.91
N SER A 137 -12.48 -4.70 -26.60
CA SER A 137 -13.84 -4.30 -26.22
C SER A 137 -14.49 -3.28 -27.17
N ALA A 138 -13.69 -2.59 -27.99
CA ALA A 138 -14.17 -1.60 -28.94
C ALA A 138 -14.83 -2.23 -30.19
N ASN A 139 -15.94 -1.64 -30.62
CA ASN A 139 -16.55 -1.96 -31.90
C ASN A 139 -15.91 -1.16 -33.06
N SER A 140 -16.25 -1.51 -34.30
CA SER A 140 -15.69 -0.84 -35.49
C SER A 140 -15.86 0.68 -35.46
N LYS A 141 -17.06 1.16 -35.11
CA LYS A 141 -17.35 2.59 -35.08
C LYS A 141 -16.49 3.33 -34.06
N MET A 142 -16.33 2.78 -32.86
CA MET A 142 -15.45 3.36 -31.82
C MET A 142 -13.99 3.39 -32.28
N ARG A 143 -13.54 2.34 -32.97
CA ARG A 143 -12.19 2.27 -33.52
C ARG A 143 -12.00 3.32 -34.62
N ASP A 144 -12.97 3.51 -35.50
CA ASP A 144 -12.94 4.55 -36.52
C ASP A 144 -12.94 5.96 -35.91
N ASP A 145 -13.79 6.20 -34.90
CA ASP A 145 -13.91 7.50 -34.22
C ASP A 145 -12.60 7.88 -33.51
N ILE A 146 -11.99 6.97 -32.74
CA ILE A 146 -10.73 7.26 -32.03
C ILE A 146 -9.54 7.43 -32.99
N LEU A 147 -9.47 6.62 -34.05
CA LEU A 147 -8.43 6.74 -35.07
C LEU A 147 -8.57 8.05 -35.86
N GLY A 148 -9.80 8.51 -36.11
CA GLY A 148 -10.05 9.82 -36.69
C GLY A 148 -9.52 10.96 -35.82
N SER A 149 -9.72 10.90 -34.50
CA SER A 149 -9.15 11.84 -33.55
C SER A 149 -7.61 11.79 -33.51
N PHE A 150 -7.02 10.60 -33.49
CA PHE A 150 -5.56 10.45 -33.52
C PHE A 150 -4.94 10.95 -34.82
N ALA A 151 -5.55 10.67 -35.97
CA ALA A 151 -5.08 11.20 -37.26
C ALA A 151 -5.09 12.73 -37.28
N TYR A 152 -6.13 13.36 -36.75
CA TYR A 152 -6.19 14.81 -36.61
C TYR A 152 -5.05 15.35 -35.72
N LEU A 153 -4.84 14.75 -34.55
CA LEU A 153 -3.80 15.19 -33.61
C LEU A 153 -2.38 14.99 -34.17
N ALA A 154 -2.13 13.87 -34.86
CA ALA A 154 -0.86 13.59 -35.51
C ALA A 154 -0.55 14.63 -36.59
N GLN A 155 -1.55 14.98 -37.41
CA GLN A 155 -1.43 16.04 -38.42
C GLN A 155 -1.20 17.42 -37.78
N PHE A 156 -1.97 17.74 -36.73
CA PHE A 156 -1.88 19.04 -36.05
C PHE A 156 -0.50 19.29 -35.45
N TRP A 157 0.12 18.27 -34.83
CA TRP A 157 1.44 18.39 -34.23
C TRP A 157 2.61 18.09 -35.17
N HIS A 158 2.37 17.65 -36.42
CA HIS A 158 3.41 17.25 -37.35
C HIS A 158 4.52 18.30 -37.53
N GLU A 159 4.12 19.56 -37.77
CA GLU A 159 5.07 20.66 -38.02
C GLU A 159 5.68 21.23 -36.74
N GLN A 160 4.90 21.31 -35.65
CA GLN A 160 5.33 21.98 -34.41
C GLN A 160 6.04 21.04 -33.43
N SER A 161 5.79 19.74 -33.51
CA SER A 161 6.26 18.72 -32.55
C SER A 161 6.26 17.32 -33.19
N PRO A 162 7.25 17.03 -34.05
CA PRO A 162 7.30 15.77 -34.80
C PRO A 162 7.37 14.53 -33.89
N GLU A 163 7.98 14.65 -32.70
CA GLU A 163 8.04 13.56 -31.72
C GLU A 163 6.66 13.16 -31.17
N LEU A 164 5.73 14.13 -30.97
CA LEU A 164 4.36 13.81 -30.56
C LEU A 164 3.57 13.20 -31.71
N SER A 165 3.77 13.71 -32.94
CA SER A 165 3.16 13.18 -34.15
C SER A 165 3.51 11.70 -34.33
N GLU A 166 4.80 11.35 -34.21
CA GLU A 166 5.28 9.96 -34.33
C GLU A 166 4.70 9.04 -33.24
N GLN A 167 4.57 9.53 -32.00
CA GLN A 167 3.95 8.76 -30.92
C GLN A 167 2.47 8.50 -31.17
N ILE A 168 1.74 9.45 -31.74
CA ILE A 168 0.31 9.27 -32.08
C ILE A 168 0.14 8.35 -33.28
N ASP A 169 1.05 8.40 -34.26
CA ASP A 169 1.06 7.43 -35.35
C ASP A 169 1.33 6.01 -34.84
N ALA A 170 2.25 5.85 -33.88
CA ALA A 170 2.49 4.59 -33.19
C ALA A 170 1.26 4.10 -32.42
N LEU A 171 0.60 5.01 -31.70
CA LEU A 171 -0.63 4.74 -30.98
C LEU A 171 -1.75 4.29 -31.93
N SER A 172 -1.90 4.96 -33.07
CA SER A 172 -2.89 4.63 -34.10
C SER A 172 -2.69 3.20 -34.62
N ARG A 173 -1.45 2.78 -34.87
CA ARG A 173 -1.14 1.38 -35.24
C ARG A 173 -1.49 0.39 -34.13
N GLY A 174 -1.33 0.78 -32.86
CA GLY A 174 -1.76 -0.01 -31.71
C GLY A 174 -3.25 -0.25 -31.69
N TYR A 175 -4.03 0.82 -31.83
CA TYR A 175 -5.49 0.82 -31.74
C TYR A 175 -6.19 0.21 -32.97
N GLN A 176 -5.49 0.11 -34.10
CA GLN A 176 -5.96 -0.59 -35.30
C GLN A 176 -6.09 -2.12 -35.12
N ARG A 177 -5.38 -2.72 -34.15
CA ARG A 177 -5.40 -4.17 -33.95
C ARG A 177 -6.78 -4.64 -33.53
N ILE A 178 -7.29 -5.65 -34.22
CA ILE A 178 -8.51 -6.37 -33.85
C ILE A 178 -8.08 -7.64 -33.13
N GLU A 179 -8.18 -7.68 -31.81
CA GLU A 179 -8.12 -8.94 -31.07
C GLU A 179 -9.52 -9.54 -31.12
N GLU A 180 -9.70 -10.61 -31.90
CA GLU A 180 -10.93 -11.39 -31.90
C GLU A 180 -11.15 -11.94 -30.48
N SER A 181 -12.10 -11.36 -29.74
CA SER A 181 -12.67 -12.06 -28.59
C SER A 181 -13.36 -13.31 -29.14
N GLU A 182 -12.79 -14.49 -28.88
CA GLU A 182 -13.58 -15.72 -28.88
C GLU A 182 -14.74 -15.51 -27.89
N GLN A 183 -15.92 -15.24 -28.44
CA GLN A 183 -17.14 -15.30 -27.67
C GLN A 183 -17.34 -16.76 -27.24
N PRO A 184 -17.57 -17.06 -25.95
CA PRO A 184 -18.16 -18.33 -25.58
C PRO A 184 -19.50 -18.45 -26.32
N ILE A 185 -19.68 -19.55 -27.05
CA ILE A 185 -20.94 -19.94 -27.64
C ILE A 185 -21.95 -20.10 -26.50
N VAL A 186 -22.75 -19.08 -26.23
CA VAL A 186 -23.91 -19.18 -25.34
C VAL A 186 -25.12 -19.49 -26.21
N LEU A 187 -25.54 -20.76 -26.14
CA LEU A 187 -26.83 -21.24 -26.60
C LEU A 187 -27.95 -20.30 -26.16
N ALA A 188 -28.83 -20.00 -27.11
CA ALA A 188 -30.03 -19.20 -26.96
C ALA A 188 -30.83 -19.53 -25.70
N SER A 189 -31.17 -18.51 -24.91
CA SER A 189 -32.55 -18.19 -24.50
C SER A 189 -32.58 -16.93 -23.63
N ALA A 190 -33.11 -15.84 -24.19
CA ALA A 190 -33.80 -14.83 -23.40
C ALA A 190 -35.15 -15.43 -22.93
N PRO A 191 -35.77 -14.93 -21.85
CA PRO A 191 -36.57 -13.71 -22.05
C PRO A 191 -36.59 -12.70 -20.89
N LYS A 192 -36.59 -11.43 -21.29
CA LYS A 192 -37.33 -10.27 -20.75
C LYS A 192 -37.35 -10.07 -19.23
N GLU A 193 -36.56 -9.10 -18.80
CA GLU A 193 -36.74 -8.36 -17.56
C GLU A 193 -38.00 -7.48 -17.68
N ALA A 194 -39.01 -7.80 -16.88
CA ALA A 194 -40.18 -6.97 -16.65
C ALA A 194 -39.82 -5.89 -15.62
N ALA A 195 -40.16 -4.66 -15.95
CA ALA A 195 -40.13 -3.53 -15.03
C ALA A 195 -41.04 -3.78 -13.81
N MET A 196 -40.61 -3.27 -12.64
CA MET A 196 -41.39 -2.64 -11.55
C MET A 196 -40.57 -2.66 -10.23
N PRO A 197 -40.90 -1.87 -9.20
CA PRO A 197 -40.93 -0.41 -9.16
C PRO A 197 -39.97 0.13 -8.06
N ILE A 198 -39.55 1.38 -8.21
CA ILE A 198 -38.85 2.14 -7.17
C ILE A 198 -39.84 2.28 -5.99
N THR A 199 -39.49 1.71 -4.84
CA THR A 199 -40.16 2.04 -3.57
C THR A 199 -39.32 3.11 -2.89
N GLU A 200 -39.81 4.34 -2.90
CA GLU A 200 -39.30 5.42 -2.06
C GLU A 200 -39.53 5.04 -0.59
N THR A 201 -38.45 4.77 0.14
CA THR A 201 -38.47 4.81 1.61
C THR A 201 -37.75 6.06 2.07
N VAL A 202 -38.56 6.95 2.65
CA VAL A 202 -38.18 8.14 3.41
C VAL A 202 -37.14 7.78 4.50
N GLN A 203 -36.00 8.47 4.50
CA GLN A 203 -35.05 8.47 5.62
C GLN A 203 -35.21 9.74 6.48
N PRO A 204 -35.24 9.64 7.81
CA PRO A 204 -34.78 10.70 8.71
C PRO A 204 -33.26 10.56 8.98
N PRO A 205 -32.59 11.61 9.49
CA PRO A 205 -31.14 11.69 9.49
C PRO A 205 -30.53 10.92 10.67
N ALA A 206 -29.56 10.07 10.41
CA ALA A 206 -28.62 9.60 11.42
C ALA A 206 -27.29 9.21 10.77
N ASN A 207 -26.22 9.87 11.23
CA ASN A 207 -24.83 9.51 10.97
C ASN A 207 -24.63 8.00 11.14
N SER A 208 -24.47 7.30 10.02
CA SER A 208 -24.00 5.93 9.99
C SER A 208 -22.99 5.83 8.85
N PHE A 209 -21.80 5.36 9.17
CA PHE A 209 -20.78 5.01 8.19
C PHE A 209 -21.38 3.95 7.26
N VAL A 210 -21.71 4.34 6.03
CA VAL A 210 -22.19 3.41 5.01
C VAL A 210 -21.00 2.55 4.59
N MET A 211 -21.01 1.29 5.01
CA MET A 211 -20.01 0.31 4.61
C MET A 211 -20.10 0.10 3.08
N PRO A 212 -18.98 0.07 2.35
CA PRO A 212 -19.02 -0.23 0.93
C PRO A 212 -19.54 -1.66 0.73
N ALA A 213 -20.48 -1.84 -0.20
CA ALA A 213 -20.96 -3.16 -0.58
C ALA A 213 -19.81 -3.94 -1.23
N ILE A 214 -19.33 -4.99 -0.55
CA ILE A 214 -18.26 -5.85 -1.07
C ILE A 214 -18.90 -6.87 -2.01
N ASN A 215 -18.63 -6.73 -3.31
CA ASN A 215 -19.11 -7.66 -4.33
C ASN A 215 -18.09 -8.79 -4.49
N ILE A 216 -18.43 -10.00 -4.01
CA ILE A 216 -17.50 -11.13 -3.97
C ILE A 216 -17.44 -11.80 -5.35
N ASN A 217 -16.33 -11.63 -6.06
CA ASN A 217 -16.07 -12.34 -7.32
C ASN A 217 -14.90 -13.32 -7.16
N GLN A 218 -15.21 -14.62 -7.26
CA GLN A 218 -14.24 -15.72 -7.05
C GLN A 218 -13.59 -16.23 -8.36
N HIS A 219 -14.08 -15.79 -9.52
CA HIS A 219 -13.66 -16.32 -10.82
C HIS A 219 -12.57 -15.49 -11.52
N ASP A 220 -12.22 -14.32 -10.99
CA ASP A 220 -11.14 -13.46 -11.49
C ASP A 220 -10.14 -13.17 -10.36
N GLU A 221 -8.89 -13.59 -10.52
CA GLU A 221 -7.82 -13.43 -9.54
C GLU A 221 -7.59 -11.95 -9.18
N ARG A 222 -7.76 -11.03 -10.15
CA ARG A 222 -7.62 -9.58 -9.90
C ARG A 222 -8.74 -9.05 -9.03
N GLN A 223 -9.98 -9.46 -9.32
CA GLN A 223 -11.14 -9.06 -8.52
C GLN A 223 -11.14 -9.74 -7.15
N TRP A 224 -10.64 -10.96 -7.05
CA TRP A 224 -10.44 -11.65 -5.78
C TRP A 224 -9.42 -10.92 -4.91
N LYS A 225 -8.26 -10.56 -5.48
CA LYS A 225 -7.26 -9.72 -4.79
C LYS A 225 -7.88 -8.40 -4.33
N GLN A 226 -8.67 -7.73 -5.18
CA GLN A 226 -9.34 -6.49 -4.82
C GLN A 226 -10.35 -6.68 -3.69
N THR A 227 -11.11 -7.78 -3.70
CA THR A 227 -12.05 -8.15 -2.64
C THR A 227 -11.31 -8.33 -1.31
N LEU A 228 -10.19 -9.06 -1.31
CA LEU A 228 -9.36 -9.25 -0.11
C LEU A 228 -8.79 -7.93 0.43
N LEU A 229 -8.35 -7.03 -0.46
CA LEU A 229 -7.88 -5.70 -0.06
C LEU A 229 -9.00 -4.86 0.56
N GLN A 230 -10.21 -4.87 -0.02
CA GLN A 230 -11.38 -4.16 0.53
C GLN A 230 -11.77 -4.72 1.90
N VAL A 231 -11.85 -6.05 2.05
CA VAL A 231 -12.14 -6.70 3.33
C VAL A 231 -11.06 -6.32 4.36
N SER A 232 -9.78 -6.33 3.98
CA SER A 232 -8.69 -5.94 4.87
C SER A 232 -8.80 -4.49 5.33
N GLU A 233 -9.19 -3.58 4.43
CA GLU A 233 -9.38 -2.15 4.73
C GLU A 233 -10.53 -1.94 5.71
N VAL A 234 -11.67 -2.59 5.47
CA VAL A 234 -12.81 -2.56 6.39
C VAL A 234 -12.42 -3.06 7.78
N ILE A 235 -11.69 -4.18 7.87
CA ILE A 235 -11.24 -4.73 9.16
C ILE A 235 -10.31 -3.74 9.88
N CYS A 236 -9.31 -3.18 9.18
CA CYS A 236 -8.38 -2.20 9.77
C CYS A 236 -9.09 -0.91 10.23
N LEU A 237 -10.14 -0.48 9.55
CA LEU A 237 -10.92 0.70 9.94
C LEU A 237 -11.79 0.44 11.17
N GLN A 238 -12.35 -0.77 11.30
CA GLN A 238 -13.23 -1.13 12.41
C GLN A 238 -12.47 -1.57 13.66
N MET A 239 -11.34 -2.24 13.48
CA MET A 239 -10.53 -2.83 14.55
C MET A 239 -9.03 -2.55 14.27
N PRO A 240 -8.58 -1.29 14.39
CA PRO A 240 -7.21 -0.89 14.06
C PRO A 240 -6.14 -1.57 14.92
N GLU A 241 -6.48 -2.04 16.11
CA GLU A 241 -5.64 -2.80 17.03
C GLU A 241 -5.54 -4.30 16.70
N SER A 242 -6.41 -4.82 15.83
CA SER A 242 -6.43 -6.23 15.46
C SER A 242 -5.48 -6.52 14.31
N SER A 243 -4.58 -7.51 14.49
CA SER A 243 -3.61 -7.89 13.45
C SER A 243 -4.23 -8.52 12.20
N VAL A 244 -5.47 -9.02 12.27
CA VAL A 244 -6.10 -9.82 11.20
C VAL A 244 -6.22 -9.04 9.89
N GLY A 245 -6.65 -7.78 9.92
CA GLY A 245 -6.79 -6.95 8.73
C GLY A 245 -5.44 -6.73 8.02
N TYR A 246 -4.40 -6.42 8.80
CA TYR A 246 -3.06 -6.20 8.28
C TYR A 246 -2.45 -7.47 7.67
N ARG A 247 -2.67 -8.63 8.30
CA ARG A 247 -2.24 -9.94 7.77
C ARG A 247 -2.95 -10.30 6.47
N LEU A 248 -4.28 -10.11 6.42
CA LEU A 248 -5.08 -10.34 5.22
C LEU A 248 -4.60 -9.47 4.05
N ARG A 249 -4.23 -8.21 4.31
CA ARG A 249 -3.67 -7.33 3.30
C ARG A 249 -2.35 -7.86 2.73
N ARG A 250 -1.44 -8.35 3.58
CA ARG A 250 -0.16 -8.95 3.13
C ARG A 250 -0.42 -10.19 2.28
N TYR A 251 -1.33 -11.05 2.70
CA TYR A 251 -1.78 -12.18 1.88
C TYR A 251 -2.28 -11.72 0.51
N ALA A 252 -3.19 -10.74 0.45
CA ALA A 252 -3.73 -10.21 -0.80
C ALA A 252 -2.65 -9.64 -1.73
N ILE A 253 -1.64 -8.97 -1.16
CA ILE A 253 -0.54 -8.38 -1.93
C ILE A 253 0.41 -9.46 -2.46
N TRP A 254 0.82 -10.40 -1.60
CA TRP A 254 1.94 -11.31 -1.87
C TRP A 254 1.53 -12.71 -2.32
N HIS A 255 0.28 -13.15 -2.17
CA HIS A 255 -0.12 -14.52 -2.47
C HIS A 255 0.22 -14.94 -3.91
N SER A 256 -0.02 -14.04 -4.88
CA SER A 256 0.27 -14.27 -6.31
C SER A 256 1.76 -14.13 -6.67
N ILE A 257 2.60 -13.61 -5.77
CA ILE A 257 4.04 -13.46 -6.00
C ILE A 257 4.72 -14.77 -5.61
N THR A 258 4.93 -15.62 -6.61
CA THR A 258 5.60 -16.92 -6.45
C THR A 258 7.03 -16.92 -7.00
N MET A 259 7.38 -15.95 -7.85
CA MET A 259 8.68 -15.85 -8.52
C MET A 259 9.32 -14.48 -8.32
N LEU A 260 10.65 -14.45 -8.41
CA LEU A 260 11.43 -13.21 -8.37
C LEU A 260 11.06 -12.32 -9.57
N PRO A 261 11.01 -10.99 -9.40
CA PRO A 261 10.93 -10.10 -10.54
C PRO A 261 12.17 -10.23 -11.43
N GLN A 262 12.01 -9.99 -12.73
CA GLN A 262 13.11 -10.03 -13.68
C GLN A 262 14.16 -8.98 -13.30
N ALA A 263 15.41 -9.42 -13.21
CA ALA A 263 16.55 -8.60 -12.83
C ALA A 263 17.72 -8.81 -13.80
N ASP A 264 18.59 -7.81 -13.90
CA ASP A 264 19.85 -7.94 -14.64
C ASP A 264 20.92 -8.73 -13.85
N ARG A 265 22.13 -8.82 -14.41
CA ARG A 265 23.26 -9.53 -13.78
C ARG A 265 23.69 -8.96 -12.42
N GLN A 266 23.30 -7.72 -12.11
CA GLN A 266 23.61 -7.03 -10.86
C GLN A 266 22.43 -7.06 -9.87
N GLY A 267 21.34 -7.77 -10.20
CA GLY A 267 20.15 -7.84 -9.37
C GLY A 267 19.24 -6.61 -9.49
N LYS A 268 19.47 -5.74 -10.48
CA LYS A 268 18.65 -4.54 -10.70
C LYS A 268 17.37 -4.90 -11.44
N THR A 269 16.24 -4.47 -10.89
CA THR A 269 14.91 -4.66 -11.49
C THR A 269 14.43 -3.37 -12.19
N PRO A 270 13.48 -3.45 -13.15
CA PRO A 270 12.86 -2.27 -13.74
C PRO A 270 11.80 -1.60 -12.83
N LEU A 271 11.70 -2.04 -11.57
CA LEU A 271 10.69 -1.58 -10.62
C LEU A 271 11.13 -0.27 -9.98
N ALA A 272 10.24 0.73 -9.98
CA ALA A 272 10.51 2.02 -9.35
C ALA A 272 10.41 1.91 -7.82
N PRO A 273 11.32 2.56 -7.06
CA PRO A 273 11.19 2.66 -5.61
C PRO A 273 10.07 3.64 -5.24
N VAL A 274 9.66 3.62 -3.96
CA VAL A 274 8.82 4.70 -3.42
C VAL A 274 9.64 5.98 -3.35
N SER A 275 9.02 7.13 -3.66
CA SER A 275 9.69 8.43 -3.62
C SER A 275 10.32 8.71 -2.26
N MET A 276 11.58 9.17 -2.25
CA MET A 276 12.28 9.52 -1.01
C MET A 276 11.58 10.61 -0.22
N ASP A 277 10.98 11.60 -0.87
CA ASP A 277 10.22 12.66 -0.18
C ASP A 277 9.09 12.05 0.66
N ARG A 278 8.36 11.08 0.08
CA ARG A 278 7.28 10.37 0.77
C ARG A 278 7.80 9.53 1.94
N ILE A 279 8.95 8.87 1.78
CA ILE A 279 9.58 8.10 2.86
C ILE A 279 9.99 9.03 4.01
N MET A 280 10.57 10.19 3.69
CA MET A 280 10.95 11.21 4.68
C MET A 280 9.73 11.76 5.42
N ASP A 281 8.63 12.03 4.73
CA ASP A 281 7.38 12.49 5.34
C ASP A 281 6.82 11.46 6.34
N TYR A 282 6.83 10.17 5.99
CA TYR A 282 6.41 9.11 6.90
C TYR A 282 7.33 9.00 8.11
N LYS A 283 8.64 9.07 7.91
CA LYS A 283 9.63 9.03 9.01
C LYS A 283 9.48 10.23 9.95
N ALA A 284 9.19 11.42 9.43
CA ALA A 284 8.95 12.62 10.24
C ALA A 284 7.70 12.46 11.13
N GLN A 285 6.62 11.91 10.57
CA GLN A 285 5.36 11.68 11.28
C GLN A 285 5.46 10.57 12.34
N LEU A 286 6.46 9.69 12.30
CA LEU A 286 6.66 8.67 13.35
C LEU A 286 6.97 9.25 14.74
N SER A 287 7.34 10.53 14.83
CA SER A 287 7.50 11.23 16.12
C SER A 287 6.16 11.39 16.85
N GLN A 288 5.07 11.56 16.11
CA GLN A 288 3.69 11.66 16.60
C GLN A 288 2.80 10.72 15.78
N PRO A 289 2.82 9.41 16.09
CA PRO A 289 2.13 8.42 15.29
C PRO A 289 0.61 8.65 15.34
N SER A 290 -0.05 8.34 14.23
CA SER A 290 -1.50 8.46 14.08
C SER A 290 -2.03 7.31 13.23
N ASN A 291 -3.32 6.99 13.40
CA ASN A 291 -3.99 6.02 12.53
C ASN A 291 -3.95 6.44 11.05
N SER A 292 -3.94 7.74 10.76
CA SER A 292 -3.77 8.24 9.39
C SER A 292 -2.39 7.96 8.83
N LEU A 293 -1.31 8.13 9.61
CA LEU A 293 0.04 7.71 9.20
C LEU A 293 0.08 6.23 8.87
N LEU A 294 -0.41 5.37 9.78
CA LEU A 294 -0.43 3.92 9.57
C LEU A 294 -1.20 3.57 8.29
N ASN A 295 -2.40 4.12 8.11
CA ASN A 295 -3.19 3.93 6.90
C ASN A 295 -2.46 4.40 5.64
N ASN A 296 -1.83 5.58 5.64
CA ASN A 296 -1.12 6.11 4.48
C ASN A 296 0.09 5.24 4.08
N VAL A 297 0.84 4.72 5.06
CA VAL A 297 1.94 3.78 4.80
C VAL A 297 1.38 2.49 4.18
N GLU A 298 0.32 1.93 4.75
CA GLU A 298 -0.37 0.74 4.24
C GLU A 298 -0.91 0.91 2.80
N GLN A 299 -1.38 2.11 2.46
CA GLN A 299 -1.79 2.44 1.10
C GLN A 299 -0.60 2.37 0.14
N SER A 300 0.54 2.96 0.51
CA SER A 300 1.76 2.89 -0.29
C SER A 300 2.27 1.45 -0.44
N LEU A 301 2.18 0.62 0.60
CA LEU A 301 2.57 -0.79 0.57
C LEU A 301 1.75 -1.61 -0.44
N SER A 302 0.48 -1.30 -0.60
CA SER A 302 -0.38 -2.02 -1.55
C SER A 302 -0.06 -1.71 -3.02
N LEU A 303 0.55 -0.55 -3.28
CA LEU A 303 1.03 -0.13 -4.60
C LEU A 303 2.47 -0.55 -4.87
N SER A 304 3.26 -0.75 -3.82
CA SER A 304 4.68 -1.08 -3.88
C SER A 304 4.99 -2.37 -3.10
N PRO A 305 4.67 -3.55 -3.65
CA PRO A 305 4.77 -4.84 -2.93
C PRO A 305 6.17 -5.19 -2.41
N TYR A 306 7.21 -4.66 -3.07
CA TYR A 306 8.61 -4.92 -2.74
C TYR A 306 9.25 -3.82 -1.88
N TRP A 307 8.49 -2.79 -1.46
CA TRP A 307 8.99 -1.78 -0.54
C TRP A 307 8.92 -2.30 0.90
N LEU A 308 9.93 -3.06 1.29
CA LEU A 308 9.94 -3.77 2.58
C LEU A 308 10.25 -2.85 3.76
N GLU A 309 10.98 -1.75 3.54
CA GLU A 309 11.16 -0.70 4.56
C GLU A 309 9.81 -0.10 5.01
N GLY A 310 8.83 0.00 4.12
CA GLY A 310 7.49 0.46 4.49
C GLY A 310 6.80 -0.46 5.51
N HIS A 311 7.10 -1.76 5.52
CA HIS A 311 6.55 -2.70 6.50
C HIS A 311 7.14 -2.45 7.89
N MET A 312 8.44 -2.17 7.96
CA MET A 312 9.10 -1.73 9.18
C MET A 312 8.48 -0.43 9.72
N LEU A 313 8.26 0.57 8.84
CA LEU A 313 7.63 1.83 9.25
C LEU A 313 6.20 1.63 9.75
N ALA A 314 5.41 0.77 9.10
CA ALA A 314 4.05 0.43 9.54
C ALA A 314 4.06 -0.26 10.90
N ALA A 315 4.95 -1.22 11.12
CA ALA A 315 5.09 -1.90 12.41
C ALA A 315 5.54 -0.93 13.52
N GLN A 316 6.48 -0.03 13.24
CA GLN A 316 6.90 1.01 14.18
C GLN A 316 5.76 1.98 14.53
N ALA A 317 4.97 2.42 13.53
CA ALA A 317 3.79 3.26 13.76
C ALA A 317 2.76 2.53 14.63
N ALA A 318 2.46 1.27 14.33
CA ALA A 318 1.55 0.44 15.10
C ALA A 318 2.03 0.25 16.55
N ALA A 319 3.31 -0.07 16.75
CA ALA A 319 3.90 -0.24 18.09
C ALA A 319 3.78 1.05 18.92
N LYS A 320 4.09 2.22 18.34
CA LYS A 320 3.96 3.49 19.04
C LYS A 320 2.51 3.93 19.30
N LEU A 321 1.54 3.40 18.56
CA LEU A 321 0.10 3.54 18.85
C LEU A 321 -0.39 2.58 19.94
N GLY A 322 0.46 1.66 20.42
CA GLY A 322 0.09 0.62 21.38
C GLY A 322 -0.48 -0.65 20.73
N TYR A 323 -0.44 -0.78 19.41
CA TYR A 323 -0.95 -1.94 18.67
C TYR A 323 0.16 -3.00 18.50
N SER A 324 0.66 -3.54 19.60
CA SER A 324 1.77 -4.49 19.61
C SER A 324 1.47 -5.76 18.81
N GLU A 325 0.23 -6.26 18.86
CA GLU A 325 -0.18 -7.42 18.04
C GLU A 325 -0.10 -7.16 16.54
N VAL A 326 -0.43 -5.93 16.11
CA VAL A 326 -0.32 -5.51 14.71
C VAL A 326 1.14 -5.42 14.30
N ALA A 327 2.00 -4.82 15.13
CA ALA A 327 3.43 -4.71 14.87
C ALA A 327 4.07 -6.10 14.68
N ASN A 328 3.81 -7.03 15.60
CA ASN A 328 4.30 -8.41 15.51
C ASN A 328 3.69 -9.13 14.29
N GLY A 329 2.40 -8.92 14.02
CA GLY A 329 1.74 -9.50 12.85
C GLY A 329 2.37 -9.08 11.53
N ILE A 330 2.73 -7.80 11.39
CA ILE A 330 3.41 -7.29 10.19
C ILE A 330 4.81 -7.90 10.05
N ALA A 331 5.57 -7.99 11.14
CA ALA A 331 6.90 -8.59 11.14
C ALA A 331 6.86 -10.06 10.72
N GLU A 332 5.94 -10.85 11.27
CA GLU A 332 5.82 -12.27 10.96
C GLU A 332 5.40 -12.53 9.50
N GLU A 333 4.43 -11.77 8.96
CA GLU A 333 4.06 -11.91 7.55
C GLU A 333 5.23 -11.57 6.61
N LEU A 334 6.02 -10.54 6.93
CA LEU A 334 7.20 -10.19 6.16
C LEU A 334 8.26 -11.31 6.23
N ARG A 335 8.46 -11.91 7.41
CA ARG A 335 9.38 -13.03 7.59
C ARG A 335 8.95 -14.25 6.78
N LEU A 336 7.67 -14.58 6.77
CA LEU A 336 7.11 -15.65 5.95
C LEU A 336 7.30 -15.39 4.46
N PHE A 337 7.09 -14.15 4.01
CA PHE A 337 7.31 -13.76 2.63
C PHE A 337 8.78 -13.91 2.20
N LEU A 338 9.71 -13.43 3.03
CA LEU A 338 11.15 -13.56 2.77
C LEU A 338 11.62 -15.02 2.84
N ALA A 339 11.09 -15.84 3.75
CA ALA A 339 11.39 -17.26 3.81
C ALA A 339 10.91 -18.02 2.56
N ARG A 340 9.80 -17.58 1.96
CA ARG A 340 9.26 -18.16 0.72
C ARG A 340 10.09 -17.79 -0.51
N ILE A 341 10.69 -16.59 -0.54
CA ILE A 341 11.50 -16.09 -1.66
C ILE A 341 12.82 -15.50 -1.13
N PRO A 342 13.76 -16.34 -0.66
CA PRO A 342 14.95 -15.87 0.06
C PRO A 342 15.88 -15.00 -0.79
N ASN A 343 15.90 -15.23 -2.10
CA ASN A 343 16.74 -14.47 -3.03
C ASN A 343 16.28 -13.02 -3.28
N LEU A 344 15.15 -12.58 -2.69
CA LEU A 344 14.73 -11.17 -2.71
C LEU A 344 15.78 -10.24 -2.09
N VAL A 345 16.56 -10.74 -1.13
CA VAL A 345 17.64 -9.97 -0.47
C VAL A 345 18.72 -9.49 -1.43
N ASN A 346 18.82 -10.10 -2.62
CA ASN A 346 19.83 -9.77 -3.63
C ASN A 346 19.32 -8.78 -4.69
N LEU A 347 18.06 -8.34 -4.62
CA LEU A 347 17.42 -7.51 -5.64
C LEU A 347 17.36 -6.04 -5.25
N HIS A 348 17.39 -5.20 -6.28
CA HIS A 348 17.40 -3.74 -6.18
C HIS A 348 16.34 -3.13 -7.11
N PHE A 349 15.85 -1.94 -6.75
CA PHE A 349 14.98 -1.12 -7.60
C PHE A 349 15.76 -0.50 -8.77
N SER A 350 15.04 0.20 -9.64
CA SER A 350 15.59 0.87 -10.83
C SER A 350 16.66 1.93 -10.52
N ASP A 351 16.68 2.45 -9.30
CA ASP A 351 17.67 3.42 -8.78
C ASP A 351 18.82 2.75 -8.00
N MET A 352 18.88 1.42 -7.97
CA MET A 352 19.82 0.60 -7.17
C MET A 352 19.58 0.60 -5.65
N SER A 353 18.50 1.19 -5.14
CA SER A 353 18.13 0.98 -3.74
C SER A 353 17.75 -0.49 -3.49
N PRO A 354 18.18 -1.11 -2.38
CA PRO A 354 17.93 -2.53 -2.12
C PRO A 354 16.46 -2.77 -1.75
N PHE A 355 15.91 -3.91 -2.14
CA PHE A 355 14.58 -4.34 -1.69
C PHE A 355 14.56 -4.60 -0.17
N VAL A 356 15.67 -5.13 0.35
CA VAL A 356 15.89 -5.42 1.77
C VAL A 356 17.08 -4.59 2.27
N PRO A 357 16.86 -3.32 2.68
CA PRO A 357 17.89 -2.52 3.35
C PRO A 357 18.38 -3.19 4.65
N ASP A 358 19.60 -2.88 5.08
CA ASP A 358 20.17 -3.47 6.30
C ASP A 358 19.35 -3.13 7.56
N SER A 359 18.76 -1.94 7.62
CA SER A 359 17.84 -1.55 8.70
C SER A 359 16.63 -2.49 8.83
N VAL A 360 16.13 -3.05 7.72
CA VAL A 360 15.02 -4.01 7.73
C VAL A 360 15.50 -5.37 8.22
N LYS A 361 16.73 -5.78 7.88
CA LYS A 361 17.32 -7.02 8.37
C LYS A 361 17.55 -6.96 9.87
N GLU A 362 18.16 -5.86 10.34
CA GLU A 362 18.39 -5.60 11.77
C GLU A 362 17.07 -5.60 12.54
N TRP A 363 16.06 -4.86 12.05
CA TRP A 363 14.74 -4.83 12.68
C TRP A 363 14.08 -6.22 12.75
N LEU A 364 14.14 -7.02 11.69
CA LEU A 364 13.59 -8.38 11.70
C LEU A 364 14.33 -9.31 12.67
N GLU A 365 15.65 -9.16 12.80
CA GLU A 365 16.44 -9.89 13.79
C GLU A 365 16.13 -9.45 15.22
N ASP A 366 15.91 -8.15 15.46
CA ASP A 366 15.49 -7.62 16.76
C ASP A 366 14.08 -8.12 17.15
N CYS A 367 13.15 -8.13 16.19
CA CYS A 367 11.83 -8.76 16.37
C CYS A 367 11.97 -10.25 16.67
N ARG A 368 12.86 -10.96 15.97
CA ARG A 368 13.13 -12.38 16.22
C ARG A 368 13.72 -12.61 17.60
N GLN A 369 14.62 -11.76 18.08
CA GLN A 369 15.15 -11.80 19.44
C GLN A 369 14.11 -11.43 20.49
N THR A 370 13.10 -10.64 20.14
CA THR A 370 11.96 -10.33 21.01
C THR A 370 10.98 -11.52 21.07
N GLU A 371 10.75 -12.22 19.96
CA GLU A 371 9.88 -13.40 19.88
C GLU A 371 10.55 -14.69 20.39
N SER A 372 11.84 -14.90 20.11
CA SER A 372 12.65 -15.98 20.69
C SER A 372 13.10 -15.66 22.12
N GLY A 373 13.14 -14.38 22.48
CA GLY A 373 13.45 -13.88 23.81
C GLY A 373 12.24 -13.73 24.73
N GLN A 374 11.02 -13.94 24.21
CA GLN A 374 9.84 -14.28 25.01
C GLN A 374 9.99 -15.62 25.75
N LEU A 375 11.11 -16.32 25.56
CA LEU A 375 11.46 -17.48 26.35
C LEU A 375 12.77 -17.39 27.14
N SER A 376 13.46 -16.23 27.29
CA SER A 376 14.33 -16.07 28.50
C SER A 376 15.29 -14.85 28.64
N HIS A 377 15.67 -14.10 27.60
CA HIS A 377 16.83 -13.18 27.72
C HIS A 377 16.53 -11.68 27.69
N SER A 378 15.42 -11.23 27.07
CA SER A 378 15.17 -9.79 26.83
C SER A 378 14.42 -9.10 27.97
N ASN A 379 13.59 -9.84 28.72
CA ASN A 379 12.77 -9.29 29.80
C ASN A 379 13.62 -8.79 30.97
N THR A 380 14.74 -9.45 31.28
CA THR A 380 15.60 -9.07 32.41
C THR A 380 16.27 -7.72 32.21
N THR A 381 16.76 -7.42 31.00
CA THR A 381 17.47 -6.16 30.72
C THR A 381 16.53 -4.96 30.68
N LEU A 382 15.32 -5.13 30.13
CA LEU A 382 14.29 -4.10 30.14
C LEU A 382 13.77 -3.86 31.57
N LEU A 383 13.47 -4.93 32.31
CA LEU A 383 13.07 -4.84 33.72
C LEU A 383 14.14 -4.13 34.56
N GLN A 384 15.42 -4.44 34.34
CA GLN A 384 16.53 -3.78 35.04
C GLN A 384 16.54 -2.26 34.77
N GLN A 385 16.34 -1.83 33.53
CA GLN A 385 16.31 -0.42 33.18
C GLN A 385 15.12 0.31 33.80
N ASP A 386 13.93 -0.30 33.76
CA ASP A 386 12.70 0.27 34.34
C ASP A 386 12.78 0.38 35.87
N VAL A 387 13.37 -0.63 36.52
CA VAL A 387 13.59 -0.65 37.97
C VAL A 387 14.58 0.43 38.40
N LEU A 388 15.68 0.62 37.66
CA LEU A 388 16.65 1.67 37.96
C LEU A 388 16.05 3.07 37.80
N LEU A 389 15.26 3.29 36.74
CA LEU A 389 14.53 4.55 36.56
C LEU A 389 13.49 4.79 37.66
N CYS A 390 12.74 3.75 38.05
CA CYS A 390 11.78 3.82 39.14
C CYS A 390 12.49 4.13 40.47
N TYR A 391 13.65 3.55 40.71
CA TYR A 391 14.47 3.83 41.89
C TYR A 391 14.92 5.28 41.96
N GLU A 392 15.43 5.83 40.84
CA GLU A 392 15.85 7.23 40.76
C GLU A 392 14.69 8.22 40.98
N GLN A 393 13.50 7.89 40.49
CA GLN A 393 12.35 8.80 40.50
C GLN A 393 11.47 8.68 41.76
N GLN A 394 11.30 7.46 42.28
CA GLN A 394 10.29 7.12 43.29
C GLN A 394 10.87 6.40 44.53
N GLY A 395 12.17 6.08 44.51
CA GLY A 395 12.89 5.50 45.63
C GLY A 395 12.78 3.97 45.73
N LEU A 396 13.47 3.42 46.75
CA LEU A 396 13.67 1.98 46.94
C LEU A 396 12.37 1.17 47.03
N GLU A 397 11.39 1.65 47.80
CA GLU A 397 10.15 0.90 48.04
C GLU A 397 9.33 0.71 46.75
N ALA A 398 9.24 1.74 45.91
CA ALA A 398 8.53 1.68 44.65
C ALA A 398 9.23 0.72 43.66
N ALA A 399 10.55 0.80 43.58
CA ALA A 399 11.35 -0.09 42.73
C ALA A 399 11.27 -1.56 43.18
N LEU A 400 11.28 -1.84 44.48
CA LEU A 400 11.07 -3.19 45.00
C LEU A 400 9.66 -3.74 44.71
N LYS A 401 8.61 -2.91 44.81
CA LYS A 401 7.24 -3.30 44.42
C LYS A 401 7.13 -3.65 42.94
N LEU A 402 7.85 -2.92 42.09
CA LEU A 402 7.92 -3.21 40.66
C LEU A 402 8.54 -4.60 40.44
N ILE A 403 9.67 -4.90 41.09
CA ILE A 403 10.30 -6.22 41.03
C ILE A 403 9.37 -7.31 41.59
N GLU A 404 8.70 -7.08 42.72
CA GLU A 404 7.78 -8.06 43.30
C GLU A 404 6.62 -8.38 42.33
N SER A 405 6.07 -7.37 41.66
CA SER A 405 5.02 -7.57 40.67
C SER A 405 5.48 -8.40 39.47
N SER A 406 6.74 -8.22 39.03
CA SER A 406 7.31 -9.01 37.93
C SER A 406 7.68 -10.43 38.35
N LEU A 407 8.09 -10.65 39.59
CA LEU A 407 8.35 -11.98 40.15
C LEU A 407 7.08 -12.83 40.24
N VAL A 408 5.92 -12.21 40.51
CA VAL A 408 4.62 -12.90 40.55
C VAL A 408 4.19 -13.37 39.16
N THR A 409 4.45 -12.56 38.13
CA THR A 409 4.07 -12.88 36.74
C THR A 409 5.09 -13.75 36.03
N ALA A 410 6.32 -13.84 36.54
CA ALA A 410 7.38 -14.68 35.98
C ALA A 410 6.98 -16.16 35.95
N ILE A 411 7.03 -16.75 34.75
CA ILE A 411 6.68 -18.15 34.51
C ILE A 411 7.90 -19.04 34.69
N GLU A 412 9.08 -18.60 34.24
CA GLU A 412 10.30 -19.39 34.27
C GLU A 412 11.11 -19.19 35.56
N PRO A 413 11.72 -20.25 36.13
CA PRO A 413 12.56 -20.15 37.32
C PRO A 413 13.74 -19.20 37.17
N ARG A 414 14.30 -19.15 35.96
CA ARG A 414 15.34 -18.20 35.57
C ARG A 414 14.94 -16.73 35.76
N ASP A 415 13.77 -16.33 35.27
CA ASP A 415 13.30 -14.94 35.37
C ASP A 415 13.15 -14.52 36.85
N LYS A 416 12.66 -15.45 37.68
CA LYS A 416 12.57 -15.24 39.13
C LYS A 416 13.94 -15.04 39.77
N PHE A 417 14.93 -15.83 39.35
CA PHE A 417 16.30 -15.69 39.83
C PHE A 417 16.89 -14.32 39.49
N TYR A 418 16.71 -13.85 38.25
CA TYR A 418 17.22 -12.54 37.84
C TYR A 418 16.50 -11.38 38.54
N GLY A 419 15.19 -11.47 38.80
CA GLY A 419 14.49 -10.47 39.61
C GLY A 419 14.97 -10.42 41.07
N GLN A 420 15.28 -11.57 41.66
CA GLN A 420 15.88 -11.64 43.00
C GLN A 420 17.32 -11.07 43.01
N LEU A 421 18.11 -11.33 41.97
CA LEU A 421 19.43 -10.74 41.81
C LEU A 421 19.37 -9.21 41.69
N LEU A 422 18.41 -8.71 40.92
CA LEU A 422 18.17 -7.27 40.78
C LEU A 422 17.75 -6.64 42.12
N SER A 423 16.95 -7.35 42.92
CA SER A 423 16.61 -6.92 44.28
C SER A 423 17.85 -6.80 45.18
N ALA A 424 18.77 -7.77 45.09
CA ALA A 424 20.04 -7.74 45.84
C ALA A 424 20.92 -6.55 45.43
N GLN A 425 21.04 -6.28 44.14
CA GLN A 425 21.75 -5.12 43.60
C GLN A 425 21.11 -3.79 44.06
N LEU A 426 19.79 -3.73 44.12
CA LEU A 426 19.07 -2.54 44.58
C LEU A 426 19.29 -2.29 46.09
N PHE A 427 19.32 -3.36 46.90
CA PHE A 427 19.72 -3.25 48.30
C PHE A 427 21.16 -2.75 48.46
N GLU A 428 22.08 -3.20 47.61
CA GLU A 428 23.46 -2.72 47.61
C GLU A 428 23.55 -1.22 47.24
N LEU A 429 22.87 -0.81 46.17
CA LEU A 429 22.81 0.60 45.72
C LEU A 429 22.16 1.53 46.75
N SER A 430 21.22 1.02 47.54
CA SER A 430 20.56 1.75 48.62
C SER A 430 21.34 1.78 49.94
N GLY A 431 22.53 1.16 49.99
CA GLY A 431 23.38 1.10 51.18
C GLY A 431 22.99 0.00 52.19
N MET A 432 22.06 -0.88 51.85
CA MET A 432 21.60 -2.01 52.68
C MET A 432 22.48 -3.26 52.50
N GLY A 433 23.80 -3.12 52.73
CA GLY A 433 24.80 -4.15 52.42
C GLY A 433 24.57 -5.52 53.08
N TYR A 434 24.01 -5.58 54.30
CA TYR A 434 23.69 -6.85 54.96
C TYR A 434 22.60 -7.64 54.21
N MET A 435 21.56 -6.95 53.75
CA MET A 435 20.45 -7.57 53.00
C MET A 435 20.92 -8.03 51.62
N ALA A 436 21.72 -7.21 50.94
CA ALA A 436 22.34 -7.57 49.67
C ALA A 436 23.22 -8.83 49.81
N ALA A 437 24.13 -8.86 50.80
CA ALA A 437 25.02 -10.00 51.04
C ALA A 437 24.25 -11.29 51.33
N HIS A 438 23.19 -11.22 52.15
CA HIS A 438 22.35 -12.37 52.45
C HIS A 438 21.64 -12.90 51.18
N LEU A 439 21.06 -12.03 50.37
CA LEU A 439 20.41 -12.42 49.11
C LEU A 439 21.40 -12.99 48.09
N TYR A 440 22.58 -12.39 47.94
CA TYR A 440 23.63 -12.95 47.09
C TYR A 440 24.06 -14.35 47.54
N GLN A 441 24.20 -14.59 48.84
CA GLN A 441 24.54 -15.91 49.38
C GLN A 441 23.44 -16.95 49.13
N GLN A 442 22.17 -16.55 49.28
CA GLN A 442 21.03 -17.41 48.96
C GLN A 442 21.01 -17.78 47.47
N LEU A 443 21.17 -16.79 46.59
CA LEU A 443 21.22 -17.00 45.15
C LEU A 443 22.39 -17.89 44.75
N TYR A 444 23.58 -17.66 45.31
CA TYR A 444 24.75 -18.51 45.06
C TYR A 444 24.55 -19.95 45.53
N THR A 445 23.89 -20.18 46.66
CA THR A 445 23.59 -21.54 47.11
C THR A 445 22.58 -22.21 46.17
N ALA A 446 21.61 -21.46 45.66
CA ALA A 446 20.62 -21.97 44.71
C ALA A 446 21.24 -22.36 43.35
N THR A 447 22.24 -21.63 42.84
CA THR A 447 22.89 -21.97 41.56
C THR A 447 23.61 -23.31 41.59
N LEU A 448 24.05 -23.79 42.76
CA LEU A 448 24.68 -25.10 42.90
C LEU A 448 23.72 -26.28 42.67
N HIS A 449 22.41 -26.02 42.66
CA HIS A 449 21.37 -27.05 42.58
C HIS A 449 20.54 -26.99 41.29
N PHE A 450 20.69 -25.97 40.44
CA PHE A 450 19.91 -25.88 39.21
C PHE A 450 20.51 -26.74 38.09
N SER A 451 19.69 -27.64 37.54
CA SER A 451 19.93 -28.23 36.22
C SER A 451 19.40 -27.31 35.13
N LEU A 452 19.86 -27.49 33.88
CA LEU A 452 19.34 -26.70 32.75
C LEU A 452 17.82 -26.93 32.52
N GLU A 453 17.34 -28.14 32.83
CA GLU A 453 15.92 -28.50 32.72
C GLU A 453 15.06 -27.78 33.76
N ASP A 454 15.58 -27.58 34.97
CA ASP A 454 14.91 -26.81 36.01
C ASP A 454 15.02 -25.30 35.77
N TRP A 455 16.11 -24.86 35.15
CA TRP A 455 16.42 -23.45 34.94
C TRP A 455 15.63 -22.83 33.77
N GLU A 456 15.62 -23.50 32.62
CA GLU A 456 15.01 -23.01 31.38
C GLU A 456 14.25 -24.15 30.66
N PRO A 457 13.13 -24.63 31.25
CA PRO A 457 12.42 -25.82 30.76
C PRO A 457 11.85 -25.63 29.35
N SER A 458 11.56 -24.40 28.95
CA SER A 458 11.08 -24.06 27.61
C SER A 458 12.12 -24.33 26.53
N LEU A 459 13.37 -23.94 26.76
CA LEU A 459 14.51 -24.22 25.88
C LEU A 459 14.71 -25.72 25.71
N VAL A 460 14.67 -26.48 26.81
CA VAL A 460 14.78 -27.94 26.75
C VAL A 460 13.65 -28.56 25.93
N ARG A 461 12.39 -28.13 26.11
CA ARG A 461 11.26 -28.60 25.29
C ARG A 461 11.44 -28.27 23.81
N GLN A 462 11.95 -27.10 23.48
CA GLN A 462 12.20 -26.72 22.08
C GLN A 462 13.26 -27.63 21.44
N LEU A 463 14.34 -27.92 22.18
CA LEU A 463 15.39 -28.83 21.70
C LEU A 463 14.82 -30.23 21.45
N VAL A 464 14.05 -30.78 22.40
CA VAL A 464 13.40 -32.09 22.28
C VAL A 464 12.47 -32.15 21.07
N GLN A 465 11.62 -31.12 20.87
CA GLN A 465 10.71 -31.06 19.72
C GLN A 465 11.41 -31.03 18.36
N LYS A 466 12.67 -30.61 18.30
CA LYS A 466 13.46 -30.54 17.07
C LYS A 466 14.29 -31.80 16.85
N THR A 467 14.70 -32.49 17.91
CA THR A 467 15.37 -33.79 17.81
C THR A 467 14.41 -34.93 17.48
N ASP A 468 13.17 -34.90 17.98
CA ASP A 468 12.15 -35.93 17.68
C ASP A 468 11.64 -35.88 16.22
N LYS A 469 12.00 -34.84 15.47
CA LYS A 469 11.65 -34.67 14.04
C LYS A 469 12.70 -35.19 13.07
N ILE A 470 13.76 -35.86 13.55
CA ILE A 470 14.69 -36.58 12.69
C ILE A 470 14.14 -38.00 12.53
N PRO A 471 13.45 -38.36 11.43
CA PRO A 471 13.14 -39.76 11.19
C PRO A 471 14.46 -40.53 11.07
N GLU A 472 14.60 -41.61 11.84
CA GLU A 472 15.64 -42.60 11.63
C GLU A 472 15.58 -43.05 10.16
N THR A 473 16.51 -42.58 9.34
CA THR A 473 16.79 -43.19 8.05
C THR A 473 17.39 -44.55 8.34
N THR A 474 16.54 -45.53 8.60
CA THR A 474 16.91 -46.94 8.66
C THR A 474 17.39 -47.29 7.27
N MET A 475 18.72 -47.25 7.07
CA MET A 475 19.37 -47.89 5.93
C MET A 475 19.11 -49.40 6.04
N THR A 476 18.00 -49.85 5.46
CA THR A 476 17.86 -51.24 5.05
C THR A 476 18.88 -51.49 3.96
N MET A 477 20.04 -52.05 4.34
CA MET A 477 20.92 -52.69 3.37
C MET A 477 20.17 -53.89 2.79
N ASP A 478 19.82 -53.78 1.51
CA ASP A 478 19.50 -54.91 0.65
C ASP A 478 20.63 -55.94 0.75
N ARG A 479 20.31 -57.06 1.38
CA ARG A 479 21.01 -58.32 1.19
C ARG A 479 19.99 -59.29 0.65
N ASP A 480 19.82 -59.25 -0.67
CA ASP A 480 19.54 -60.42 -1.50
C ASP A 480 19.56 -59.98 -2.96
N LEU A 481 20.63 -60.33 -3.68
CA LEU A 481 20.62 -60.85 -5.05
C LEU A 481 22.05 -61.17 -5.51
N GLN A 482 22.30 -62.49 -5.62
CA GLN A 482 23.37 -63.22 -6.32
C GLN A 482 24.75 -63.36 -5.68
#